data_AF-A0A158J5C4-F1
#
_entry.id   AF-A0A158J5C4-F1
#
_cell.length_a   1.000
_cell.length_b   1.000
_cell.length_c   1.000
_cell.angle_alpha   90.00
_cell.angle_beta   90.00
_cell.angle_gamma   90.00
#
_symmetry.space_group_name_H-M   'P 1'
#
loop_
_entity.id
_entity.type
_entity.pdbx_description
1 polymer ?
#
loop_
_entity_poly.entity_id
_entity_poly.type
_entity_poly.pdbx_seq_one_letter_code
_entity_poly.pdbx_strand_id
1 'polypeptide(L)' 'MRTLFKAAVFALVAYLVADRAMLHARASDVTAAACTERAAQVEFDALAKGFDHAAASSQRDAARSQCLVSGRARV' A
#
# COMPACT_ATOMS: atom_id res chain seq x y z
N MET A 1 -6.65 -41.44 -15.20
CA MET A 1 -7.56 -40.29 -15.43
C MET A 1 -7.95 -39.57 -14.14
N ARG A 2 -8.62 -40.24 -13.17
CA ARG A 2 -9.18 -39.57 -11.97
C ARG A 2 -8.13 -38.93 -11.04
N THR A 3 -6.94 -39.51 -10.94
CA THR A 3 -5.80 -38.99 -10.16
C THR A 3 -5.15 -37.77 -10.80
N LEU A 4 -4.93 -37.80 -12.12
CA LEU A 4 -4.41 -36.65 -12.88
C LEU A 4 -5.34 -35.44 -12.80
N PHE A 5 -6.65 -35.67 -12.91
CA PHE A 5 -7.64 -34.60 -12.76
C PHE A 5 -7.58 -33.95 -11.37
N LYS A 6 -7.52 -34.77 -10.30
CA LYS A 6 -7.37 -34.27 -8.94
C LYS A 6 -6.08 -33.49 -8.74
N ALA A 7 -4.96 -33.96 -9.29
CA ALA A 7 -3.68 -33.26 -9.19
C ALA A 7 -3.72 -31.91 -9.92
N ALA A 8 -4.32 -31.84 -11.11
CA ALA A 8 -4.49 -30.60 -11.86
C ALA A 8 -5.38 -29.60 -11.12
N VAL A 9 -6.49 -30.05 -10.54
CA VAL A 9 -7.37 -29.21 -9.72
C VAL A 9 -6.62 -28.70 -8.49
N PHE A 10 -5.85 -29.54 -7.82
CA PHE A 10 -5.09 -29.14 -6.64
C PHE A 10 -4.02 -28.10 -6.98
N ALA A 11 -3.30 -28.29 -8.08
CA ALA A 11 -2.31 -27.32 -8.57
C ALA A 11 -2.97 -25.99 -8.94
N LEU A 12 -4.13 -26.02 -9.60
CA LEU A 12 -4.88 -24.81 -9.96
C LEU A 12 -5.33 -24.04 -8.71
N VAL A 13 -5.90 -24.74 -7.72
CA VAL A 13 -6.34 -24.13 -6.46
C VAL A 13 -5.15 -23.53 -5.71
N ALA A 14 -4.04 -24.26 -5.61
CA ALA A 14 -2.82 -23.76 -4.97
C ALA A 14 -2.29 -22.50 -5.67
N TYR A 15 -2.30 -22.49 -7.00
CA TYR A 15 -1.90 -21.32 -7.79
C TYR A 15 -2.80 -20.10 -7.53
N LEU A 16 -4.12 -20.28 -7.54
CA LEU A 16 -5.08 -19.20 -7.31
C LEU A 16 -4.97 -18.62 -5.89
N VAL A 17 -4.72 -19.47 -4.88
CA VAL A 17 -4.51 -19.02 -3.50
C VAL A 17 -3.21 -18.22 -3.39
N ALA A 18 -2.13 -18.67 -4.03
CA ALA A 18 -0.85 -17.96 -4.03
C ALA A 18 -0.97 -16.58 -4.72
N ASP A 19 -1.65 -16.51 -5.86
CA ASP A 19 -1.89 -15.27 -6.60
C ASP A 19 -2.71 -14.25 -5.79
N ARG A 20 -3.81 -14.71 -5.17
CA ARG A 20 -4.64 -13.87 -4.28
C ARG A 20 -3.89 -13.37 -3.05
N ALA A 21 -3.06 -14.23 -2.44
CA ALA A 21 -2.23 -13.85 -1.31
C ALA A 21 -1.17 -12.80 -1.72
N MET A 22 -0.55 -12.96 -2.89
CA MET A 22 0.38 -11.98 -3.44
C MET A 22 -0.30 -10.66 -3.78
N LEU A 23 -1.51 -10.67 -4.33
CA LEU A 23 -2.27 -9.45 -4.63
C LEU A 23 -2.58 -8.65 -3.36
N HIS A 24 -2.92 -9.30 -2.24
CA HIS A 24 -3.14 -8.61 -0.96
C HIS A 24 -1.85 -8.11 -0.31
N ALA A 25 -0.75 -8.84 -0.43
CA ALA A 25 0.56 -8.37 0.03
C ALA A 25 1.03 -7.15 -0.79
N ARG A 26 0.97 -7.25 -2.13
CA ARG A 26 1.33 -6.17 -3.06
C ARG A 26 0.45 -4.94 -2.88
N ALA A 27 -0.86 -5.11 -2.67
CA ALA A 27 -1.75 -3.99 -2.41
C ALA A 27 -1.36 -3.25 -1.12
N SER A 28 -0.92 -3.98 -0.09
CA SER A 28 -0.46 -3.38 1.17
C SER A 28 0.87 -2.63 0.98
N ASP A 29 1.81 -3.19 0.21
CA ASP A 29 3.10 -2.54 -0.07
C ASP A 29 2.97 -1.32 -1.01
N VAL A 30 2.15 -1.44 -2.06
CA VAL A 30 1.88 -0.36 -3.02
C VAL A 30 1.14 0.79 -2.34
N THR A 31 0.20 0.50 -1.44
CA THR A 31 -0.47 1.55 -0.65
C THR A 31 0.48 2.19 0.35
N ALA A 32 1.37 1.42 1.00
CA ALA A 32 2.39 1.98 1.89
C ALA A 32 3.34 2.93 1.15
N ALA A 33 3.84 2.54 -0.03
CA ALA A 33 4.69 3.38 -0.87
C ALA A 33 3.96 4.65 -1.33
N ALA A 34 2.73 4.52 -1.84
CA ALA A 34 1.92 5.68 -2.25
C ALA A 34 1.62 6.64 -1.09
N CYS A 35 1.39 6.11 0.13
CA CYS A 35 1.22 6.93 1.32
C CYS A 35 2.49 7.67 1.74
N THR A 36 3.68 7.04 1.59
CA THR A 36 4.95 7.73 1.85
C THR A 36 5.23 8.85 0.85
N GLU A 37 4.95 8.62 -0.42
CA GLU A 37 5.14 9.62 -1.47
C GLU A 37 4.23 10.84 -1.27
N ARG A 38 2.94 10.60 -0.96
CA ARG A 38 2.00 11.68 -0.63
C ARG A 38 2.45 12.47 0.61
N ALA A 39 2.90 11.78 1.65
CA ALA A 39 3.34 12.44 2.86
C ALA A 39 4.51 13.40 2.55
N ALA A 40 5.47 12.97 1.72
CA ALA A 40 6.55 13.83 1.27
C ALA A 40 6.03 15.07 0.50
N GLN A 41 5.02 14.91 -0.37
CA GLN A 41 4.39 16.04 -1.05
C GLN A 41 3.76 17.04 -0.07
N VAL A 42 3.11 16.57 1.00
CA VAL A 42 2.54 17.43 2.05
C VAL A 42 3.64 18.19 2.80
N GLU A 43 4.76 17.53 3.09
CA GLU A 43 5.93 18.18 3.71
C GLU A 43 6.47 19.30 2.80
N PHE A 44 6.66 19.01 1.52
CA PHE A 44 7.14 19.98 0.53
C PHE A 44 6.19 21.18 0.37
N ASP A 45 4.88 20.93 0.31
CA ASP A 45 3.87 21.99 0.21
C ASP A 45 3.81 22.85 1.48
N ALA A 46 3.96 22.25 2.67
CA ALA A 46 4.07 22.99 3.92
C ALA A 46 5.34 23.87 3.95
N LEU A 47 6.49 23.31 3.57
CA LEU A 47 7.73 24.09 3.47
C LEU A 47 7.60 25.23 2.45
N ALA A 48 6.97 24.98 1.31
CA ALA A 48 6.72 26.00 0.28
C ALA A 48 5.80 27.12 0.78
N LYS A 49 4.89 26.83 1.72
CA LYS A 49 4.03 27.81 2.40
C LYS A 49 4.74 28.57 3.53
N GLY A 50 6.00 28.27 3.80
CA GLY A 50 6.81 28.94 4.83
C GLY A 50 6.66 28.36 6.23
N PHE A 51 6.09 27.16 6.37
CA PHE A 51 6.13 26.44 7.65
C PHE A 51 7.57 26.02 7.98
N ASP A 52 7.91 26.00 9.26
CA ASP A 52 9.20 25.48 9.70
C ASP A 52 9.27 23.96 9.52
N HIS A 53 10.48 23.42 9.56
CA HIS A 53 10.72 22.01 9.26
C HIS A 53 10.01 21.06 10.25
N ALA A 54 9.85 21.45 11.53
CA ALA A 54 9.17 20.62 12.53
C ALA A 54 7.66 20.61 12.31
N ALA A 55 7.05 21.74 11.93
CA ALA A 55 5.64 21.79 11.55
C ALA A 55 5.37 21.01 10.25
N ALA A 56 6.25 21.13 9.26
CA ALA A 56 6.13 20.40 8.00
C ALA A 56 6.27 18.88 8.21
N SER A 57 7.25 18.43 9.00
CA SER A 57 7.44 17.01 9.33
C SER A 57 6.27 16.45 10.16
N SER A 58 5.69 17.25 11.05
CA SER A 58 4.49 16.85 11.80
C SER A 58 3.28 16.61 10.87
N GLN A 59 3.08 17.50 9.90
CA GLN A 59 2.01 17.35 8.90
C GLN A 59 2.23 16.15 7.98
N ARG A 60 3.48 15.87 7.60
CA ARG A 60 3.85 14.66 6.88
C ARG A 60 3.45 13.39 7.62
N ASP A 61 3.85 13.28 8.88
CA ASP A 61 3.61 12.07 9.68
C ASP A 61 2.10 11.88 9.96
N ALA A 62 1.36 12.97 10.14
CA ALA A 62 -0.10 12.96 10.20
C ALA A 62 -0.74 12.48 8.89
N ALA A 63 -0.32 13.01 7.74
CA ALA A 63 -0.82 12.60 6.43
C ALA A 63 -0.49 11.12 6.12
N ARG A 64 0.71 10.67 6.49
CA ARG A 64 1.14 9.27 6.32
C ARG A 64 0.31 8.33 7.16
N SER A 65 0.13 8.63 8.45
CA SER A 65 -0.66 7.79 9.35
C SER A 65 -2.12 7.71 8.92
N GLN A 66 -2.73 8.84 8.53
CA GLN A 66 -4.10 8.86 8.02
C GLN A 66 -4.27 8.05 6.72
N CYS A 67 -3.30 8.11 5.81
CA CYS A 67 -3.31 7.33 4.57
C CYS A 67 -3.19 5.82 4.85
N LEU A 68 -2.31 5.41 5.77
CA LEU A 68 -2.16 4.01 6.17
C LEU A 68 -3.41 3.46 6.87
N VAL A 69 -4.06 4.24 7.74
CA VAL A 69 -5.30 3.83 8.43
C VAL A 69 -6.48 3.71 7.45
N SER A 70 -6.59 4.64 6.50
CA SER A 70 -7.70 4.65 5.54
C SER A 70 -7.50 3.69 4.36
N GLY A 71 -6.29 3.16 4.16
CA GLY A 71 -5.93 2.34 3.01
C GLY A 71 -6.09 3.06 1.67
N ARG A 72 -6.16 4.39 1.69
CA ARG A 72 -6.46 5.22 0.52
C ARG A 72 -5.50 6.40 0.44
N ALA A 73 -4.65 6.36 -0.58
CA ALA A 73 -4.00 7.56 -1.10
C ALA A 73 -5.01 8.38 -1.94
N ARG A 74 -6.12 8.83 -1.34
CA ARG A 74 -7.16 9.56 -2.07
C ARG A 74 -6.86 11.06 -2.07
N VAL A 75 -6.67 11.59 -3.28
CA VAL A 75 -6.37 13.00 -3.62
C VAL A 75 -7.25 13.97 -2.84
#